data_AF-A0A4U1IHT7-F1
#
_entry.id   AF-A0A4U1IHT7-F1
#
_cell.length_a   1.000
_cell.length_b   1.000
_cell.length_c   1.000
_cell.angle_alpha   90.00
_cell.angle_beta   90.00
_cell.angle_gamma   90.00
#
_symmetry.space_group_name_H-M   'P 1'
#
loop_
_entity.id
_entity.type
_entity.pdbx_description
1 polymer ?
#
loop_
_entity_poly.entity_id
_entity_poly.type
_entity_poly.pdbx_seq_one_letter_code
_entity_poly.pdbx_strand_id
1 'polypeptide(L)'
;MTEGVHDDGVFIAPLFRLLRERGEVPSCPTLSSFKARLLQAYNRGLLELAACKRAEDENPLVVAASAVRSRRTTFHLVQRWSRRNMFAALDDVVEALSPKAYAAAKDFARKVHEDEKRREGRPRLITLPLDEFAARVQTVVNEGSHDALVVQLFRELDDRGEATGLGLPAFKARLRAAHNAGLLALRPRVTGEGPDSAMTAASAVSHQAAKLHLVQRTADPLPIPWGRPALLVWHGRATMARAEG
;
A
#
# COMPACT_ATOMS: atom_id res chain seq x y z
N MET A 1 -13.81 17.08 11.80
CA MET A 1 -15.16 16.55 11.52
C MET A 1 -15.15 16.07 10.08
N THR A 2 -15.45 14.80 9.82
CA THR A 2 -15.58 14.29 8.44
C THR A 2 -16.91 14.77 7.87
N GLU A 3 -16.88 15.69 6.91
CA GLU A 3 -18.08 16.15 6.20
C GLU A 3 -18.88 14.95 5.68
N GLY A 4 -20.18 14.91 6.00
CA GLY A 4 -21.11 13.91 5.46
C GLY A 4 -21.34 12.65 6.29
N VAL A 5 -20.83 12.58 7.53
CA VAL A 5 -21.17 11.50 8.48
C VAL A 5 -22.24 12.02 9.46
N HIS A 6 -23.38 11.32 9.55
CA HIS A 6 -24.51 11.68 10.42
C HIS A 6 -24.90 10.47 11.27
N ASP A 7 -24.73 10.57 12.60
CA ASP A 7 -24.99 9.52 13.60
C ASP A 7 -24.52 8.11 13.18
N ASP A 8 -25.40 7.33 12.54
CA ASP A 8 -25.19 5.94 12.12
C ASP A 8 -25.10 5.76 10.58
N GLY A 9 -25.00 6.83 9.80
CA GLY A 9 -25.03 6.80 8.34
C GLY A 9 -24.09 7.80 7.68
N VAL A 10 -23.89 7.61 6.39
CA VAL A 10 -23.10 8.52 5.54
C VAL A 10 -23.97 9.03 4.41
N PHE A 11 -23.91 10.34 4.17
CA PHE A 11 -24.61 10.96 3.05
C PHE A 11 -24.12 10.39 1.71
N ILE A 12 -25.07 10.12 0.81
CA ILE A 12 -24.81 9.45 -0.47
C ILE A 12 -23.81 10.22 -1.35
N ALA A 13 -23.91 11.55 -1.41
CA ALA A 13 -23.03 12.34 -2.26
C ALA A 13 -21.58 12.42 -1.74
N PRO A 14 -21.32 12.70 -0.45
CA PRO A 14 -20.00 12.55 0.15
C PRO A 14 -19.42 11.13 0.02
N LEU A 15 -20.23 10.09 0.23
CA LEU A 15 -19.80 8.70 0.06
C LEU A 15 -19.33 8.43 -1.38
N PHE A 16 -20.08 8.89 -2.38
CA PHE A 16 -19.70 8.76 -3.79
C PHE A 16 -18.35 9.42 -4.09
N ARG A 17 -18.14 10.66 -3.59
CA ARG A 17 -16.87 11.37 -3.80
C ARG A 17 -15.69 10.59 -3.23
N LEU A 18 -15.82 10.13 -1.99
CA LEU A 18 -14.80 9.35 -1.30
C LEU A 18 -14.45 8.05 -2.06
N LEU A 19 -15.46 7.28 -2.47
CA LEU A 19 -15.24 6.03 -3.21
C LEU A 19 -14.63 6.28 -4.59
N ARG A 20 -14.99 7.39 -5.25
CA ARG A 20 -14.44 7.77 -6.55
C ARG A 20 -12.97 8.15 -6.45
N GLU A 21 -12.58 8.93 -5.43
CA GLU A 21 -11.19 9.30 -5.16
C GLU A 21 -10.31 8.07 -4.90
N ARG A 22 -10.87 7.02 -4.31
CA ARG A 22 -10.19 5.73 -4.07
C ARG A 22 -10.20 4.79 -5.27
N GLY A 23 -10.88 5.14 -6.36
CA GLY A 23 -11.02 4.27 -7.53
C GLY A 23 -11.90 3.04 -7.29
N GLU A 24 -12.77 3.04 -6.27
CA GLU A 24 -13.58 1.88 -5.85
C GLU A 24 -14.93 1.77 -6.57
N VAL A 25 -15.32 2.78 -7.37
CA VAL A 25 -16.58 2.81 -8.15
C VAL A 25 -16.37 2.96 -9.67
N PRO A 26 -15.50 2.16 -10.32
CA PRO A 26 -15.26 2.28 -11.76
C PRO A 26 -16.50 1.95 -12.60
N SER A 27 -17.44 1.17 -12.06
CA SER A 27 -18.70 0.82 -12.71
C SER A 27 -19.80 1.88 -12.59
N CYS A 28 -19.60 2.91 -11.76
CA CYS A 28 -20.55 3.98 -11.50
C CYS A 28 -19.85 5.34 -11.67
N PRO A 29 -19.63 5.81 -12.92
CA PRO A 29 -18.82 7.00 -13.17
C PRO A 29 -19.46 8.32 -12.68
N THR A 30 -20.76 8.31 -12.37
CA THR A 30 -21.52 9.51 -11.98
C THR A 30 -22.31 9.27 -10.69
N LEU A 31 -22.62 10.36 -9.98
CA LEU A 31 -23.44 10.29 -8.77
C LEU A 31 -24.83 9.70 -9.07
N SER A 32 -25.39 9.96 -10.26
CA SER A 32 -26.68 9.41 -10.69
C SER A 32 -26.63 7.90 -10.89
N SER A 33 -25.59 7.36 -11.54
CA SER A 33 -25.45 5.90 -11.69
C SER A 33 -25.17 5.22 -10.36
N PHE A 34 -24.41 5.87 -9.48
CA PHE A 34 -24.20 5.41 -8.10
C PHE A 34 -25.51 5.35 -7.31
N LYS A 35 -26.34 6.40 -7.35
CA LYS A 35 -27.68 6.42 -6.73
C LYS A 35 -28.58 5.30 -7.23
N ALA A 36 -28.61 5.05 -8.54
CA ALA A 36 -29.39 3.96 -9.13
C ALA A 36 -28.92 2.59 -8.62
N ARG A 37 -27.60 2.39 -8.52
CA ARG A 37 -26.99 1.18 -7.96
C ARG A 37 -27.34 0.98 -6.49
N LEU A 38 -27.31 2.05 -5.69
CA LEU A 38 -27.71 2.01 -4.28
C LEU A 38 -29.17 1.61 -4.11
N LEU A 39 -30.08 2.16 -4.91
CA LEU A 39 -31.48 1.75 -4.90
C LEU A 39 -31.65 0.27 -5.28
N GLN A 40 -30.90 -0.21 -6.27
CA GLN A 40 -30.93 -1.62 -6.63
C GLN A 40 -30.44 -2.51 -5.49
N ALA A 41 -29.37 -2.13 -4.80
CA ALA A 41 -28.84 -2.85 -3.64
C ALA A 41 -29.82 -2.82 -2.46
N TYR A 42 -30.44 -1.66 -2.17
CA TYR A 42 -31.50 -1.51 -1.17
C TYR A 42 -32.69 -2.43 -1.45
N ASN A 43 -33.19 -2.44 -2.70
CA ASN A 43 -34.32 -3.30 -3.09
C ASN A 43 -33.98 -4.79 -3.01
N ARG A 44 -32.70 -5.15 -3.01
CA ARG A 44 -32.20 -6.52 -2.83
C ARG A 44 -31.88 -6.86 -1.37
N GLY A 45 -32.11 -5.95 -0.44
CA GLY A 45 -31.76 -6.12 0.98
C GLY A 45 -30.26 -6.12 1.27
N LEU A 46 -29.43 -5.66 0.33
CA LEU A 46 -27.96 -5.64 0.48
C LEU A 46 -27.45 -4.39 1.21
N LEU A 47 -28.32 -3.43 1.50
CA LEU A 47 -28.00 -2.27 2.32
C LEU A 47 -29.26 -1.60 2.83
N GLU A 48 -29.07 -0.78 3.85
CA GLU A 48 -30.11 0.04 4.43
C GLU A 48 -29.91 1.50 4.02
N LEU A 49 -30.99 2.14 3.58
CA LEU A 49 -31.04 3.56 3.27
C LEU A 49 -31.94 4.26 4.28
N ALA A 50 -31.53 5.44 4.73
CA ALA A 50 -32.29 6.23 5.68
C ALA A 50 -32.56 7.65 5.17
N ALA A 51 -33.68 8.20 5.63
CA ALA A 51 -33.97 9.62 5.49
C ALA A 51 -33.17 10.42 6.53
N CYS A 52 -32.73 11.62 6.18
CA CYS A 52 -32.13 12.54 7.14
C CYS A 52 -33.25 13.13 8.01
N LYS A 53 -33.19 12.90 9.32
CA LYS A 53 -34.23 13.35 10.27
C LYS A 53 -34.05 14.80 10.73
N ARG A 54 -32.83 15.34 10.64
CA ARG A 54 -32.46 16.71 11.05
C ARG A 54 -31.83 17.47 9.89
N ALA A 55 -32.54 17.54 8.76
CA ALA A 55 -32.03 18.19 7.55
C ALA A 55 -31.73 19.70 7.73
N GLU A 56 -32.33 20.32 8.74
CA GLU A 56 -32.14 21.73 9.10
C GLU A 56 -30.78 22.01 9.75
N ASP A 57 -30.19 21.01 10.43
CA ASP A 57 -28.88 21.11 11.07
C ASP A 57 -27.72 20.76 10.10
N GLU A 58 -28.05 20.35 8.88
CA GLU A 58 -27.13 19.80 7.90
C GLU A 58 -26.98 20.71 6.69
N ASN A 59 -25.86 20.59 5.97
CA ASN A 59 -25.65 21.40 4.77
C ASN A 59 -26.72 21.06 3.70
N PRO A 60 -27.55 22.04 3.28
CA PRO A 60 -28.68 21.78 2.40
C PRO A 60 -28.25 21.29 1.00
N LEU A 61 -27.06 21.69 0.53
CA LEU A 61 -26.51 21.20 -0.72
C LEU A 61 -26.14 19.72 -0.64
N VAL A 62 -25.63 19.25 0.50
CA VAL A 62 -25.31 17.84 0.74
C VAL A 62 -26.58 17.00 0.81
N VAL A 63 -27.60 17.48 1.51
CA VAL A 63 -28.90 16.81 1.64
C VAL A 63 -29.57 16.67 0.26
N ALA A 64 -29.60 17.75 -0.52
CA ALA A 64 -30.17 17.77 -1.88
C ALA A 64 -29.38 16.89 -2.85
N ALA A 65 -28.04 17.02 -2.86
CA ALA A 65 -27.17 16.19 -3.70
C ALA A 65 -27.26 14.70 -3.33
N SER A 66 -27.57 14.37 -2.08
CA SER A 66 -27.69 12.97 -1.63
C SER A 66 -29.08 12.38 -1.84
N ALA A 67 -30.11 13.21 -2.09
CA ALA A 67 -31.49 12.75 -2.21
C ALA A 67 -31.66 11.69 -3.31
N VAL A 68 -32.24 10.54 -2.96
CA VAL A 68 -32.64 9.48 -3.89
C VAL A 68 -34.02 8.98 -3.53
N ARG A 69 -34.94 8.95 -4.50
CA ARG A 69 -36.34 8.62 -4.27
C ARG A 69 -36.63 7.18 -4.67
N SER A 70 -37.28 6.42 -3.79
CA SER A 70 -37.90 5.14 -4.10
C SER A 70 -39.36 5.19 -3.68
N ARG A 71 -40.27 5.03 -4.64
CA ARG A 71 -41.72 5.11 -4.42
C ARG A 71 -42.10 6.39 -3.64
N ARG A 72 -42.53 6.24 -2.38
CA ARG A 72 -42.99 7.32 -1.49
C ARG A 72 -41.92 7.81 -0.51
N THR A 73 -40.70 7.29 -0.58
CA THR A 73 -39.64 7.60 0.38
C THR A 73 -38.45 8.25 -0.32
N THR A 74 -37.93 9.32 0.27
CA THR A 74 -36.67 9.93 -0.13
C THR A 74 -35.60 9.56 0.88
N PHE A 75 -34.52 8.97 0.41
CA PHE A 75 -33.36 8.62 1.20
C PHE A 75 -32.24 9.62 0.96
N HIS A 76 -31.42 9.82 1.97
CA HIS A 76 -30.27 10.73 1.94
C HIS A 76 -29.00 10.05 2.43
N LEU A 77 -29.15 9.02 3.27
CA LEU A 77 -28.07 8.34 3.96
C LEU A 77 -28.00 6.88 3.54
N VAL A 78 -26.78 6.36 3.40
CA VAL A 78 -26.50 4.92 3.49
C VAL A 78 -26.20 4.62 4.95
N GLN A 79 -27.00 3.76 5.57
CA GLN A 79 -26.74 3.36 6.95
C GLN A 79 -25.52 2.45 6.99
N ARG A 80 -24.71 2.59 8.04
CA ARG A 80 -23.71 1.58 8.34
C ARG A 80 -24.43 0.27 8.61
N TRP A 81 -24.01 -0.80 7.94
CA TRP A 81 -24.42 -2.14 8.32
C TRP A 81 -24.14 -2.35 9.80
N SER A 82 -25.17 -2.77 10.54
CA SER A 82 -24.95 -3.20 11.92
C SER A 82 -23.92 -4.33 11.92
N ARG A 83 -23.03 -4.36 12.92
CA ARG A 83 -22.02 -5.42 13.03
C ARG A 83 -22.66 -6.82 12.97
N ARG A 84 -23.88 -6.99 13.50
CA ARG A 84 -24.65 -8.24 13.44
C ARG A 84 -25.01 -8.65 12.02
N ASN A 85 -25.46 -7.72 11.17
CA ASN A 85 -25.82 -8.03 9.78
C ASN A 85 -24.59 -8.38 8.93
N MET A 86 -23.43 -7.80 9.26
CA MET A 86 -22.16 -8.16 8.62
C MET A 86 -21.74 -9.59 8.95
N PHE A 87 -21.84 -10.02 10.21
CA PHE A 87 -21.54 -11.40 10.59
C PHE A 87 -22.51 -12.39 9.96
N ALA A 88 -23.82 -12.11 9.98
CA ALA A 88 -24.81 -12.99 9.34
C ALA A 88 -24.54 -13.17 7.83
N ALA A 89 -24.27 -12.08 7.10
CA ALA A 89 -23.95 -12.17 5.68
C ALA A 89 -22.62 -12.88 5.41
N LEU A 90 -21.65 -12.77 6.32
CA LEU A 90 -20.39 -13.52 6.22
C LEU A 90 -20.61 -15.00 6.48
N ASP A 91 -21.46 -15.35 7.44
CA ASP A 91 -21.84 -16.74 7.74
C ASP A 91 -22.58 -17.36 6.54
N ASP A 92 -23.55 -16.65 5.94
CA ASP A 92 -24.25 -17.08 4.72
C ASP A 92 -23.28 -17.33 3.55
N VAL A 93 -22.30 -16.44 3.37
CA VAL A 93 -21.25 -16.61 2.34
C VAL A 93 -20.39 -17.82 2.65
N VAL A 94 -19.99 -18.03 3.90
CA VAL A 94 -19.18 -19.16 4.34
C VAL A 94 -19.91 -20.48 4.12
N GLU A 95 -21.22 -20.55 4.42
CA GLU A 95 -22.05 -21.72 4.18
C GLU A 95 -22.23 -22.04 2.70
N ALA A 96 -22.27 -21.00 1.84
CA ALA A 96 -22.37 -21.16 0.40
C ALA A 96 -21.04 -21.60 -0.28
N LEU A 97 -19.90 -21.58 0.43
CA LEU A 97 -18.63 -22.01 -0.13
C LEU A 97 -18.56 -23.52 -0.26
N SER A 98 -18.02 -23.99 -1.39
CA SER A 98 -17.62 -25.39 -1.51
C SER A 98 -16.55 -25.73 -0.44
N PRO A 99 -16.43 -27.00 0.01
CA PRO A 99 -15.44 -27.38 1.02
C PRO A 99 -14.00 -26.96 0.68
N LYS A 100 -13.64 -27.00 -0.61
CA LYS A 100 -12.33 -26.54 -1.11
C LYS A 100 -12.16 -25.03 -1.00
N ALA A 101 -13.20 -24.26 -1.33
CA ALA A 101 -13.17 -22.81 -1.24
C ALA A 101 -13.17 -22.34 0.22
N TYR A 102 -13.92 -23.02 1.10
CA TYR A 102 -13.89 -22.78 2.54
C TYR A 102 -12.50 -23.05 3.13
N ALA A 103 -11.87 -24.18 2.80
CA ALA A 103 -10.51 -24.48 3.25
C ALA A 103 -9.52 -23.40 2.80
N ALA A 104 -9.57 -22.98 1.52
CA ALA A 104 -8.72 -21.92 1.00
C ALA A 104 -8.97 -20.57 1.70
N ALA A 105 -10.23 -20.20 1.96
CA ALA A 105 -10.58 -18.98 2.68
C ALA A 105 -10.09 -19.00 4.14
N LYS A 106 -10.24 -20.15 4.82
CA LYS A 106 -9.74 -20.36 6.18
C LYS A 106 -8.21 -20.29 6.24
N ASP A 107 -7.52 -20.90 5.28
CA ASP A 107 -6.07 -20.85 5.19
C ASP A 107 -5.57 -19.43 4.91
N PHE A 108 -6.25 -18.69 4.03
CA PHE A 108 -5.96 -17.29 3.79
C PHE A 108 -6.20 -16.44 5.04
N ALA A 109 -7.33 -16.59 5.72
CA ALA A 109 -7.65 -15.85 6.95
C ALA A 109 -6.62 -16.14 8.05
N ARG A 110 -6.22 -17.41 8.21
CA ARG A 110 -5.15 -17.80 9.14
C ARG A 110 -3.82 -17.14 8.76
N LYS A 111 -3.43 -17.17 7.49
CA LYS A 111 -2.22 -16.50 7.02
C LYS A 111 -2.26 -14.99 7.33
N VAL A 112 -3.37 -14.33 6.99
CA VAL A 112 -3.55 -12.90 7.29
C VAL A 112 -3.37 -12.65 8.77
N HIS A 113 -4.04 -13.40 9.64
CA HIS A 113 -3.94 -13.25 11.09
C HIS A 113 -2.50 -13.41 11.61
N GLU A 114 -1.78 -14.42 11.13
CA GLU A 114 -0.38 -14.63 11.51
C GLU A 114 0.53 -13.51 10.98
N ASP A 115 0.29 -13.02 9.77
CA ASP A 115 1.00 -11.87 9.23
C ASP A 115 0.69 -10.60 10.07
N GLU A 116 -0.56 -10.40 10.52
CA GLU A 116 -0.89 -9.27 11.40
C GLU A 116 -0.15 -9.33 12.74
N LYS A 117 0.06 -10.52 13.30
CA LYS A 117 0.88 -10.71 14.50
C LYS A 117 2.33 -10.32 14.23
N ARG A 118 2.93 -10.80 13.13
CA ARG A 118 4.32 -10.47 12.75
C ARG A 118 4.51 -8.99 12.45
N ARG A 119 3.46 -8.31 11.96
CA ARG A 119 3.50 -6.87 11.75
C ARG A 119 3.67 -6.09 13.05
N GLU A 120 3.29 -6.61 14.22
CA GLU A 120 3.45 -5.91 15.51
C GLU A 120 2.85 -4.49 15.49
N GLY A 121 1.70 -4.30 14.81
CA GLY A 121 1.05 -3.00 14.66
C GLY A 121 1.56 -2.14 13.49
N ARG A 122 2.59 -2.58 12.76
CA ARG A 122 3.06 -1.90 11.53
C ARG A 122 1.96 -1.94 10.44
N PRO A 123 1.78 -0.84 9.69
CA PRO A 123 0.82 -0.78 8.59
C PRO A 123 1.25 -1.67 7.41
N ARG A 124 0.30 -2.10 6.59
CA ARG A 124 0.59 -2.84 5.36
C ARG A 124 1.17 -1.90 4.31
N LEU A 125 2.15 -2.35 3.54
CA LEU A 125 2.77 -1.53 2.50
C LEU A 125 1.77 -1.07 1.43
N ILE A 126 0.75 -1.88 1.14
CA ILE A 126 -0.30 -1.54 0.17
C ILE A 126 -1.16 -0.36 0.61
N THR A 127 -1.34 -0.17 1.93
CA THR A 127 -2.18 0.90 2.48
C THR A 127 -1.43 2.21 2.64
N LEU A 128 -0.10 2.20 2.55
CA LEU A 128 0.71 3.40 2.70
C LEU A 128 0.58 4.31 1.46
N PRO A 129 0.61 5.64 1.62
CA PRO A 129 0.90 6.56 0.53
C PRO A 129 2.33 6.35 0.02
N LEU A 130 2.68 6.97 -1.12
CA LEU A 130 3.91 6.65 -1.84
C LEU A 130 5.19 7.08 -1.08
N ASP A 131 5.13 8.20 -0.39
CA ASP A 131 6.17 8.77 0.48
C ASP A 131 6.41 7.93 1.73
N GLU A 132 5.36 7.55 2.47
CA GLU A 132 5.49 6.67 3.64
C GLU A 132 5.95 5.27 3.23
N PHE A 133 5.50 4.77 2.07
CA PHE A 133 6.00 3.54 1.49
C PHE A 133 7.52 3.62 1.23
N ALA A 134 7.98 4.70 0.58
CA ALA A 134 9.39 4.90 0.28
C ALA A 134 10.23 5.00 1.56
N ALA A 135 9.76 5.75 2.56
CA ALA A 135 10.42 5.86 3.86
C ALA A 135 10.50 4.51 4.59
N ARG A 136 9.43 3.70 4.55
CA ARG A 136 9.41 2.37 5.16
C ARG A 136 10.40 1.42 4.50
N VAL A 137 10.40 1.39 3.16
CA VAL A 137 11.37 0.63 2.36
C VAL A 137 12.79 1.06 2.72
N GLN A 138 13.05 2.37 2.76
CA GLN A 138 14.38 2.91 3.08
C GLN A 138 14.84 2.56 4.49
N THR A 139 13.92 2.53 5.47
CA THR A 139 14.21 2.11 6.85
C THR A 139 14.77 0.69 6.86
N VAL A 140 14.09 -0.24 6.19
CA VAL A 140 14.52 -1.65 6.13
C VAL A 140 15.85 -1.81 5.37
N VAL A 141 16.03 -1.10 4.24
CA VAL A 141 17.31 -1.11 3.51
C VAL A 141 18.46 -0.58 4.37
N ASN A 142 18.20 0.43 5.21
CA ASN A 142 19.19 1.04 6.08
C ASN A 142 19.55 0.18 7.30
N GLU A 143 18.71 -0.78 7.70
CA GLU A 143 19.04 -1.83 8.68
C GLU A 143 20.14 -2.77 8.13
N GLY A 144 20.20 -2.92 6.80
CA GLY A 144 21.24 -3.65 6.10
C GLY A 144 22.57 -2.89 6.01
N SER A 145 23.63 -3.63 5.68
CA SER A 145 24.98 -3.09 5.48
C SER A 145 25.24 -2.58 4.05
N HIS A 146 24.41 -2.98 3.09
CA HIS A 146 24.59 -2.70 1.66
C HIS A 146 23.24 -2.39 0.98
N ASP A 147 23.29 -1.94 -0.27
CA ASP A 147 22.12 -1.82 -1.13
C ASP A 147 21.36 -3.16 -1.23
N ALA A 148 20.04 -3.10 -1.16
CA ALA A 148 19.21 -4.30 -1.10
C ALA A 148 18.70 -4.73 -2.48
N LEU A 149 18.81 -6.02 -2.81
CA LEU A 149 18.12 -6.58 -3.98
C LEU A 149 16.61 -6.51 -3.78
N VAL A 150 15.89 -6.02 -4.80
CA VAL A 150 14.43 -5.83 -4.74
C VAL A 150 13.69 -7.11 -4.32
N VAL A 151 14.09 -8.28 -4.82
CA VAL A 151 13.43 -9.54 -4.45
C VAL A 151 13.72 -9.97 -3.01
N GLN A 152 14.92 -9.69 -2.49
CA GLN A 152 15.30 -10.01 -1.11
C GLN A 152 14.57 -9.08 -0.14
N LEU A 153 14.55 -7.78 -0.46
CA LEU A 153 13.81 -6.79 0.30
C LEU A 153 12.31 -7.11 0.35
N PHE A 154 11.74 -7.55 -0.77
CA PHE A 154 10.34 -8.00 -0.79
C PHE A 154 10.10 -9.19 0.13
N ARG A 155 10.98 -10.20 0.09
CA ARG A 155 10.87 -11.38 0.97
C ARG A 155 10.98 -11.00 2.44
N GLU A 156 11.94 -10.15 2.79
CA GLU A 156 12.11 -9.66 4.16
C GLU A 156 10.87 -8.91 4.67
N LEU A 157 10.25 -8.07 3.83
CA LEU A 157 9.00 -7.38 4.16
C LEU A 157 7.80 -8.34 4.24
N ASP A 158 7.77 -9.41 3.44
CA ASP A 158 6.75 -10.47 3.51
C ASP A 158 6.91 -11.32 4.78
N ASP A 159 8.14 -11.65 5.17
CA ASP A 159 8.45 -12.37 6.41
C ASP A 159 8.02 -11.56 7.66
N ARG A 160 8.13 -10.22 7.59
CA ARG A 160 7.58 -9.29 8.59
C ARG A 160 6.05 -9.12 8.52
N GLY A 161 5.38 -9.74 7.55
CA GLY A 161 3.93 -9.64 7.31
C GLY A 161 3.49 -8.30 6.71
N GLU A 162 4.41 -7.43 6.29
CA GLU A 162 4.11 -6.09 5.79
C GLU A 162 3.66 -6.10 4.32
N ALA A 163 4.07 -7.13 3.56
CA ALA A 163 3.71 -7.31 2.16
C ALA A 163 2.38 -8.06 1.94
N THR A 164 1.62 -8.41 2.99
CA THR A 164 0.33 -9.11 2.84
C THR A 164 -0.62 -8.34 1.93
N GLY A 165 -1.04 -9.00 0.84
CA GLY A 165 -1.92 -8.39 -0.18
C GLY A 165 -1.18 -7.58 -1.26
N LEU A 166 0.15 -7.45 -1.17
CA LEU A 166 1.00 -6.80 -2.16
C LEU A 166 1.91 -7.82 -2.85
N GLY A 167 1.64 -8.16 -4.11
CA GLY A 167 2.52 -9.04 -4.87
C GLY A 167 3.82 -8.35 -5.32
N LEU A 168 4.87 -9.13 -5.58
CA LEU A 168 6.16 -8.63 -6.09
C LEU A 168 6.03 -7.70 -7.33
N PRO A 169 5.16 -7.96 -8.33
CA PRO A 169 4.97 -7.03 -9.45
C PRO A 169 4.45 -5.66 -9.02
N ALA A 170 3.49 -5.62 -8.09
CA ALA A 170 2.93 -4.38 -7.56
C ALA A 170 3.95 -3.63 -6.68
N PHE A 171 4.73 -4.36 -5.88
CA PHE A 171 5.85 -3.81 -5.13
C PHE A 171 6.87 -3.13 -6.04
N LYS A 172 7.31 -3.80 -7.12
CA LYS A 172 8.21 -3.22 -8.13
C LYS A 172 7.65 -1.97 -8.80
N ALA A 173 6.36 -1.98 -9.13
CA ALA A 173 5.70 -0.83 -9.73
C ALA A 173 5.72 0.38 -8.79
N ARG A 174 5.48 0.15 -7.49
CA ARG A 174 5.56 1.19 -6.45
C ARG A 174 7.00 1.69 -6.22
N LEU A 175 7.99 0.80 -6.18
CA LEU A 175 9.41 1.21 -6.12
C LEU A 175 9.80 2.09 -7.31
N ARG A 176 9.35 1.73 -8.52
CA ARG A 176 9.58 2.55 -9.72
C ARG A 176 8.91 3.92 -9.60
N ALA A 177 7.68 3.98 -9.09
CA ALA A 177 6.98 5.25 -8.89
C ALA A 177 7.71 6.13 -7.86
N ALA A 178 8.16 5.56 -6.74
CA ALA A 178 8.93 6.26 -5.73
C ALA A 178 10.29 6.75 -6.27
N HIS A 179 10.93 5.94 -7.13
CA HIS A 179 12.15 6.34 -7.83
C HIS A 179 11.94 7.52 -8.78
N ASN A 180 10.89 7.47 -9.60
CA ASN A 180 10.54 8.58 -10.51
C ASN A 180 10.22 9.87 -9.75
N ALA A 181 9.67 9.76 -8.53
CA ALA A 181 9.35 10.87 -7.66
C ALA A 181 10.56 11.38 -6.83
N GLY A 182 11.74 10.76 -6.96
CA GLY A 182 12.93 11.14 -6.20
C GLY A 182 12.88 10.78 -4.71
N LEU A 183 11.92 9.95 -4.28
CA LEU A 183 11.72 9.56 -2.88
C LEU A 183 12.68 8.44 -2.45
N LEU A 184 13.17 7.65 -3.40
CA LEU A 184 14.22 6.65 -3.20
C LEU A 184 15.05 6.50 -4.47
N ALA A 185 16.25 5.94 -4.35
CA ALA A 185 17.11 5.66 -5.50
C ALA A 185 17.15 4.16 -5.79
N LEU A 186 16.90 3.81 -7.05
CA LEU A 186 17.13 2.47 -7.57
C LEU A 186 18.41 2.47 -8.41
N ARG A 187 19.25 1.44 -8.25
CA ARG A 187 20.53 1.33 -8.97
C ARG A 187 20.58 0.10 -9.86
N PRO A 188 21.27 0.20 -11.02
CA PRO A 188 21.67 -0.98 -11.76
C PRO A 188 22.68 -1.76 -10.92
N ARG A 189 22.65 -3.08 -11.06
CA ARG A 189 23.68 -3.94 -10.47
C ARG A 189 24.88 -3.94 -11.42
N VAL A 190 26.06 -3.65 -10.91
CA VAL A 190 27.29 -3.81 -11.69
C VAL A 190 27.61 -5.30 -11.76
N THR A 191 27.70 -5.84 -12.97
CA THR A 191 28.06 -7.24 -13.24
C THR A 191 29.45 -7.53 -12.67
N GLY A 192 29.55 -8.45 -11.71
CA GLY A 192 30.83 -8.88 -11.15
C GLY A 192 30.74 -9.61 -9.80
N GLU A 193 29.73 -9.34 -8.98
CA GLU A 193 29.57 -9.97 -7.66
C GLU A 193 28.20 -10.67 -7.55
N GLY A 194 28.18 -11.97 -7.18
CA GLY A 194 27.00 -12.87 -7.13
C GLY A 194 25.92 -12.45 -6.11
N PRO A 195 24.66 -12.92 -6.20
CA PRO A 195 24.24 -14.33 -6.23
C PRO A 195 23.38 -14.71 -7.47
N ASP A 196 22.88 -15.95 -7.49
CA ASP A 196 22.04 -16.63 -8.50
C ASP A 196 21.42 -15.72 -9.57
N SER A 197 21.77 -16.01 -10.84
CA SER A 197 21.25 -15.32 -12.04
C SER A 197 19.73 -15.16 -12.03
N ALA A 198 19.01 -16.15 -11.46
CA ALA A 198 17.55 -16.14 -11.31
C ALA A 198 17.03 -15.05 -10.34
N MET A 199 17.68 -14.82 -9.20
CA MET A 199 17.26 -13.78 -8.25
C MET A 199 17.52 -12.37 -8.79
N THR A 200 18.59 -12.22 -9.56
CA THR A 200 18.89 -10.96 -10.26
C THR A 200 17.82 -10.67 -11.31
N ALA A 201 17.47 -11.65 -12.14
CA ALA A 201 16.37 -11.51 -13.11
C ALA A 201 15.03 -11.18 -12.41
N ALA A 202 14.72 -11.86 -11.31
CA ALA A 202 13.52 -11.62 -10.51
C ALA A 202 13.52 -10.26 -9.81
N SER A 203 14.65 -9.58 -9.66
CA SER A 203 14.76 -8.25 -9.05
C SER A 203 14.63 -7.10 -10.06
N ALA A 204 14.67 -7.39 -11.37
CA ALA A 204 14.68 -6.35 -12.39
C ALA A 204 13.42 -5.47 -12.37
N VAL A 205 13.64 -4.16 -12.37
CA VAL A 205 12.64 -3.08 -12.53
C VAL A 205 13.02 -2.28 -13.77
N SER A 206 12.13 -2.25 -14.76
CA SER A 206 12.36 -1.52 -16.01
C SER A 206 12.11 -0.02 -15.83
N HIS A 207 13.11 0.80 -16.15
CA HIS A 207 13.02 2.27 -16.13
C HIS A 207 13.84 2.87 -17.29
N GLN A 208 13.18 3.59 -18.20
CA GLN A 208 13.83 4.36 -19.28
C GLN A 208 14.99 3.61 -19.99
N ALA A 209 14.69 2.40 -20.50
CA ALA A 209 15.65 1.48 -21.15
C ALA A 209 16.70 0.81 -20.23
N ALA A 210 16.80 1.18 -18.96
CA ALA A 210 17.65 0.53 -17.96
C ALA A 210 16.89 -0.53 -17.13
N LYS A 211 17.64 -1.52 -16.62
CA LYS A 211 17.16 -2.46 -15.60
C LYS A 211 17.81 -2.13 -14.26
N LEU A 212 16.98 -1.72 -13.31
CA LEU A 212 17.39 -1.42 -11.95
C LEU A 212 17.07 -2.63 -11.06
N HIS A 213 17.96 -2.96 -10.13
CA HIS A 213 17.87 -4.22 -9.37
C HIS A 213 18.00 -4.00 -7.87
N LEU A 214 18.63 -2.89 -7.47
CA LEU A 214 19.00 -2.58 -6.11
C LEU A 214 18.24 -1.34 -5.64
N VAL A 215 17.80 -1.35 -4.39
CA VAL A 215 17.39 -0.14 -3.66
C VAL A 215 18.61 0.40 -2.93
N GLN A 216 18.94 1.65 -3.18
CA GLN A 216 20.13 2.28 -2.63
C GLN A 216 19.99 2.55 -1.14
N ARG A 217 21.00 2.19 -0.36
CA ARG A 217 21.12 2.57 1.04
C ARG A 217 21.48 4.05 1.17
N THR A 218 20.85 4.73 2.12
CA THR A 218 21.06 6.16 2.39
C THR A 218 21.68 6.44 3.75
N ALA A 219 21.68 5.45 4.65
CA ALA A 219 22.37 5.57 5.93
C ALA A 219 23.89 5.62 5.75
N ASP A 220 24.58 6.36 6.61
CA ASP A 220 26.04 6.36 6.64
C ASP A 220 26.57 4.94 6.89
N PRO A 221 27.70 4.54 6.27
CA PRO A 221 28.33 3.26 6.60
C PRO A 221 28.65 3.24 8.09
N LEU A 222 28.30 2.14 8.76
CA LEU A 222 28.63 1.97 10.17
C LEU A 222 30.15 2.13 10.35
N PRO A 223 30.61 2.89 11.35
CA PRO A 223 32.04 3.03 11.59
C PRO A 223 32.66 1.66 11.80
N ILE A 224 33.74 1.37 11.07
CA ILE A 224 34.50 0.13 11.24
C ILE A 224 35.01 0.12 12.70
N PRO A 225 34.78 -0.93 13.49
CA PRO A 225 35.13 -0.95 14.92
C PRO A 225 36.62 -0.77 15.23
N TRP A 226 37.49 -0.81 14.22
CA TRP A 226 38.94 -0.67 14.35
C TRP A 226 39.50 0.67 13.83
N GLY A 227 38.64 1.68 13.65
CA GLY A 227 39.05 3.00 13.16
C GLY A 227 39.27 3.04 11.64
N ARG A 228 39.36 4.25 11.06
CA ARG A 228 39.68 4.44 9.64
C ARG A 228 41.03 3.77 9.33
N PRO A 229 41.17 2.96 8.27
CA PRO A 229 42.49 2.55 7.81
C PRO A 229 43.32 3.82 7.59
N ALA A 230 44.47 3.91 8.25
CA ALA A 230 45.39 5.02 8.03
C ALA A 230 45.66 5.10 6.53
N LEU A 231 45.45 6.28 5.94
CA LEU A 231 45.85 6.54 4.56
C LEU A 231 47.31 6.14 4.44
N LEU A 232 47.60 5.11 3.63
CA LEU A 232 48.96 4.77 3.24
C LEU A 232 49.48 5.98 2.48
N VAL A 233 50.17 6.87 3.20
CA VAL A 233 50.92 7.97 2.62
C VAL A 233 52.01 7.32 1.77
N TRP A 234 51.76 7.29 0.47
CA TRP A 234 52.70 6.88 -0.55
C TRP A 234 53.93 7.79 -0.43
N HIS A 235 54.96 7.34 0.27
CA HIS A 235 56.25 8.03 0.30
C HIS A 235 56.91 7.82 -1.06
N GLY A 236 56.63 8.75 -1.97
CA GLY A 236 57.45 8.96 -3.16
C GLY A 236 58.88 9.19 -2.71
N ARG A 237 59.76 8.22 -2.98
CA ARG A 237 61.19 8.31 -2.72
C ARG A 237 61.80 9.26 -3.77
N ALA A 238 61.75 10.56 -3.48
CA ALA A 238 62.56 11.55 -4.18
C ALA A 238 63.96 11.54 -3.55
N THR A 239 64.86 10.73 -4.08
CA THR A 239 66.30 10.94 -3.90
C THR A 239 66.83 11.68 -5.11
N MET A 240 66.79 13.01 -5.05
CA MET A 240 67.83 13.82 -5.68
C MET A 240 69.06 13.77 -4.77
N ALA A 241 70.16 13.21 -5.27
CA ALA A 241 71.48 13.53 -4.76
C ALA A 241 72.28 14.09 -5.94
N ARG A 242 72.37 15.42 -6.00
CA ARG A 242 73.49 16.14 -6.61
C ARG A 242 74.72 15.87 -5.75
N ALA A 243 75.83 15.53 -6.37
CA ALA A 243 77.16 15.81 -5.84
C ALA A 243 78.03 16.25 -7.04
N GLU A 244 78.35 17.54 -7.06
CA GLU A 244 79.52 18.08 -7.77
C GLU A 244 80.75 17.81 -6.89
N GLY A 245 81.88 17.52 -7.54
CA GLY A 245 83.19 17.24 -6.94
C GLY A 245 84.05 16.44 -7.89
#